data_AF-A0A800DL63-F1
#
_entry.id   AF-A0A800DL63-F1
#
_cell.length_a   1.000
_cell.length_b   1.000
_cell.length_c   1.000
_cell.angle_alpha   90.00
_cell.angle_beta   90.00
_cell.angle_gamma   90.00
#
_symmetry.space_group_name_H-M   'P 1'
#
loop_
_entity.id
_entity.type
_entity.pdbx_description
1 polymer ?
#
loop_
_entity_poly.entity_id
_entity_poly.type
_entity_poly.pdbx_seq_one_letter_code
_entity_poly.pdbx_strand_id
1 'polypeptide(L)'
;PYIQRGSDRRSLESEDQLFTITTEQALALLDEPPKRRGQRAATELREVGTDPVTGKKITLRSGRYGPYVTDGEVNASLRKADSPETITPERASELLAARRARLQSGS
;
A
#
# COMPACT_ATOMS: atom_id res chain seq x y z
N PRO A 1 -7.44 -22.51 -0.80
CA PRO A 1 -8.71 -22.95 -0.17
C PRO A 1 -9.00 -22.10 1.09
N TYR A 2 -10.22 -22.09 1.64
CA TYR A 2 -10.56 -21.26 2.80
C TYR A 2 -11.58 -21.93 3.74
N ILE A 3 -11.55 -21.55 5.02
CA ILE A 3 -12.58 -21.85 6.01
C ILE A 3 -13.48 -20.62 6.23
N GLN A 4 -14.76 -20.85 6.51
CA GLN A 4 -15.74 -19.79 6.73
C GLN A 4 -16.63 -20.12 7.94
N ARG A 5 -16.84 -19.12 8.82
CA ARG A 5 -17.82 -19.15 9.90
C ARG A 5 -18.62 -17.85 9.88
N GLY A 6 -19.89 -17.90 9.49
CA GLY A 6 -20.70 -16.70 9.30
C GLY A 6 -20.10 -15.77 8.24
N SER A 7 -19.78 -14.54 8.63
CA SER A 7 -19.07 -13.55 7.79
C SER A 7 -17.54 -13.67 7.82
N ASP A 8 -16.98 -14.41 8.78
CA ASP A 8 -15.53 -14.55 8.92
C ASP A 8 -14.98 -15.62 8.00
N ARG A 9 -13.94 -15.27 7.24
CA ARG A 9 -13.24 -16.18 6.32
C ARG A 9 -11.74 -16.16 6.59
N ARG A 10 -11.10 -17.32 6.51
CA ARG A 10 -9.63 -17.45 6.63
C ARG A 10 -9.10 -18.39 5.58
N SER A 11 -8.01 -17.98 4.93
CA SER A 11 -7.33 -18.82 3.95
C SER A 11 -6.63 -19.97 4.66
N LEU A 12 -6.74 -21.17 4.10
CA LEU A 12 -5.85 -22.28 4.46
C LEU A 12 -4.46 -22.02 3.87
N GLU A 13 -3.44 -22.54 4.53
CA GLU A 13 -2.04 -22.37 4.14
C GLU A 13 -1.66 -23.29 2.96
N SER A 14 -2.30 -24.45 2.86
CA SER A 14 -2.06 -25.43 1.80
C SER A 14 -3.36 -26.13 1.37
N GLU A 15 -3.30 -26.88 0.26
CA GLU A 15 -4.40 -27.73 -0.18
C GLU A 15 -4.59 -28.96 0.71
N ASP A 16 -3.52 -29.51 1.28
CA ASP A 16 -3.58 -30.66 2.18
C ASP A 16 -4.44 -30.40 3.44
N GLN A 17 -4.50 -29.14 3.88
CA GLN A 17 -5.35 -28.73 5.00
C GLN A 17 -6.85 -28.92 4.72
N LEU A 18 -7.28 -29.10 3.46
CA LEU A 18 -8.69 -29.39 3.16
C LEU A 18 -9.18 -30.68 3.81
N PHE A 19 -8.30 -31.68 3.94
CA PHE A 19 -8.64 -33.01 4.42
C PHE A 19 -8.06 -33.32 5.81
N THR A 20 -7.11 -32.52 6.27
CA THR A 20 -6.35 -32.79 7.51
C THR A 20 -6.65 -31.82 8.64
N ILE A 21 -7.29 -30.68 8.37
CA ILE A 21 -7.55 -29.67 9.40
C ILE A 21 -8.56 -30.16 10.45
N THR A 22 -8.24 -29.98 11.73
CA THR A 22 -9.13 -30.31 12.84
C THR A 22 -10.02 -29.12 13.23
N THR A 23 -11.10 -29.39 13.97
CA THR A 23 -11.99 -28.34 14.50
C THR A 23 -11.23 -27.30 15.33
N GLU A 24 -10.28 -27.75 16.15
CA GLU A 24 -9.46 -26.87 16.99
C GLU A 24 -8.57 -25.96 16.16
N GLN A 25 -7.93 -26.51 15.12
CA GLN A 25 -7.11 -25.73 14.18
C GLN A 25 -7.94 -24.74 13.37
N ALA A 26 -9.15 -25.13 12.95
CA ALA A 26 -10.06 -24.25 12.24
C ALA A 26 -10.54 -23.08 13.13
N LEU A 27 -10.81 -23.33 14.41
CA LEU A 27 -11.16 -22.30 15.39
C LEU A 27 -9.99 -21.34 15.63
N ALA A 28 -8.77 -21.87 15.80
CA ALA A 28 -7.57 -21.05 15.97
C ALA A 28 -7.33 -20.11 14.78
N LEU A 29 -7.48 -20.61 13.55
CA LEU A 29 -7.37 -19.79 12.34
C LEU A 29 -8.43 -18.68 12.28
N LEU A 30 -9.68 -18.98 12.66
CA LEU A 30 -10.77 -17.99 12.68
C LEU A 30 -10.57 -16.91 13.75
N ASP A 31 -9.93 -17.25 14.87
CA ASP A 31 -9.61 -16.31 15.95
C ASP A 31 -8.42 -15.39 15.60
N GLU A 32 -7.55 -15.79 14.66
CA GLU A 32 -6.55 -14.86 14.12
C GLU A 32 -7.23 -13.62 13.54
N PRO A 33 -6.71 -12.41 13.81
CA PRO A 33 -7.23 -11.20 13.19
C PRO A 33 -7.15 -11.34 11.66
N PRO A 34 -8.18 -10.91 10.91
CA PRO A 34 -8.19 -11.07 9.48
C PRO A 34 -6.95 -10.41 8.89
N LYS A 35 -6.05 -11.22 8.32
CA LYS A 35 -4.93 -10.72 7.51
C LYS A 35 -5.57 -9.91 6.39
N ARG A 36 -5.52 -8.58 6.50
CA ARG A 36 -6.12 -7.65 5.53
C ARG A 36 -5.53 -7.97 4.16
N ARG A 37 -6.31 -8.70 3.35
CA ARG A 37 -5.90 -9.16 2.03
C ARG A 37 -5.61 -7.93 1.18
N GLY A 38 -4.34 -7.60 1.01
CA GLY A 38 -3.87 -6.42 0.28
C GLY A 38 -3.15 -5.34 1.09
N GLN A 39 -2.99 -5.50 2.40
CA GLN A 39 -2.15 -4.61 3.21
C GLN A 39 -0.69 -5.05 3.16
N ARG A 40 -0.10 -5.08 1.94
CA ARG A 40 1.37 -5.02 1.87
C ARG A 40 1.75 -3.63 2.37
N ALA A 41 2.49 -3.57 3.47
CA ALA A 41 3.06 -2.33 3.96
C ALA A 41 3.85 -1.69 2.81
N ALA A 42 3.69 -0.37 2.62
CA ALA A 42 4.46 0.32 1.61
C ALA A 42 5.93 0.27 2.00
N THR A 43 6.78 -0.26 1.13
CA THR A 43 8.22 -0.29 1.37
C THR A 43 8.78 1.08 1.01
N GLU A 44 9.52 1.71 1.92
CA GLU A 44 10.26 2.93 1.61
C GLU A 44 11.40 2.59 0.66
N LEU A 45 11.36 3.15 -0.54
CA LEU A 45 12.36 2.88 -1.57
C LEU A 45 13.57 3.80 -1.39
N ARG A 46 13.32 5.11 -1.28
CA ARG A 46 14.37 6.14 -1.27
C ARG A 46 13.81 7.51 -0.86
N GLU A 47 14.66 8.35 -0.28
CA GLU A 47 14.42 9.79 -0.17
C GLU A 47 14.74 10.51 -1.49
N VAL A 48 13.76 11.24 -2.03
CA VAL A 48 13.93 11.97 -3.30
C VAL A 48 14.62 13.30 -3.03
N GLY A 49 14.21 13.99 -1.97
CA GLY A 49 14.74 15.29 -1.58
C GLY A 49 13.70 16.12 -0.82
N THR A 50 13.79 17.43 -0.92
CA THR A 50 12.82 18.37 -0.32
C THR A 50 12.01 19.02 -1.43
N ASP A 51 10.71 19.20 -1.20
CA ASP A 51 9.82 19.93 -2.10
C ASP A 51 10.22 21.42 -2.16
N PRO A 52 10.59 21.97 -3.33
CA PRO A 52 10.94 23.38 -3.46
C PRO A 52 9.77 24.34 -3.22
N VAL A 53 8.52 23.88 -3.28
CA VAL A 53 7.32 24.71 -3.09
C VAL A 53 6.89 24.73 -1.62
N THR A 54 6.86 23.57 -0.98
CA THR A 54 6.34 23.43 0.39
C THR A 54 7.42 23.30 1.45
N GLY A 55 8.68 23.04 1.07
CA GLY A 55 9.77 22.76 2.00
C GLY A 55 9.66 21.41 2.71
N LYS A 56 8.73 20.54 2.30
CA LYS A 56 8.50 19.23 2.93
C LYS A 56 9.42 18.17 2.36
N LYS A 57 9.81 17.21 3.20
CA LYS A 57 10.62 16.05 2.77
C LYS A 57 9.80 15.12 1.89
N ILE A 58 10.30 14.84 0.69
CA ILE A 58 9.69 13.94 -0.28
C ILE A 58 10.37 12.57 -0.20
N THR A 59 9.57 11.54 0.02
CA THR A 59 10.02 10.13 -0.01
C THR A 59 9.31 9.36 -1.11
N LEU A 60 10.02 8.44 -1.73
CA LEU A 60 9.52 7.49 -2.70
C LEU A 60 9.25 6.16 -2.00
N ARG A 61 8.04 5.62 -2.20
CA ARG A 61 7.60 4.37 -1.59
C ARG A 61 6.98 3.45 -2.64
N SER A 62 7.12 2.15 -2.44
CA SER A 62 6.48 1.11 -3.26
C SER A 62 5.21 0.63 -2.58
N GLY A 63 4.06 0.90 -3.17
CA GLY A 63 2.75 0.49 -2.65
C GLY A 63 2.08 -0.60 -3.48
N ARG A 64 0.89 -1.03 -3.03
CA ARG A 64 0.05 -2.02 -3.74
C ARG A 64 -0.20 -1.67 -5.21
N TYR A 65 -0.33 -0.38 -5.52
CA TYR A 65 -0.69 0.12 -6.85
C TYR A 65 0.52 0.58 -7.67
N GLY A 66 1.74 0.32 -7.18
CA GLY A 66 2.99 0.77 -7.79
C GLY A 66 3.71 1.84 -6.95
N PRO A 67 4.84 2.35 -7.48
CA PRO A 67 5.62 3.37 -6.81
C PRO A 67 4.87 4.70 -6.74
N TYR A 68 5.04 5.41 -5.63
CA TYR A 68 4.44 6.71 -5.39
C TYR A 68 5.37 7.58 -4.54
N VAL A 69 5.26 8.89 -4.70
CA VAL A 69 5.93 9.87 -3.83
C VAL A 69 4.97 10.36 -2.75
N THR A 70 5.52 10.71 -1.60
CA THR A 70 4.79 11.28 -0.47
C THR A 70 5.60 12.37 0.21
N ASP A 71 4.93 13.46 0.59
CA ASP A 71 5.47 14.49 1.48
C ASP A 71 5.03 14.31 2.95
N GLY A 72 4.48 13.14 3.28
CA GLY A 72 3.90 12.81 4.58
C GLY A 72 2.42 13.17 4.73
N GLU A 73 1.89 14.05 3.87
CA GLU A 73 0.49 14.49 3.92
C GLU A 73 -0.28 14.08 2.66
N VAL A 74 0.35 14.26 1.49
CA VAL A 74 -0.19 13.97 0.18
C VAL A 74 0.60 12.84 -0.46
N ASN A 75 -0.11 11.91 -1.10
CA ASN A 75 0.48 10.78 -1.82
C ASN A 75 0.13 10.88 -3.30
N ALA A 76 1.15 10.87 -4.15
CA ALA A 76 0.99 10.93 -5.61
C ALA A 76 1.70 9.76 -6.28
N SER A 77 0.95 8.96 -7.05
CA SER A 77 1.50 7.85 -7.83
C SER A 77 2.39 8.36 -8.96
N LEU A 78 3.49 7.64 -9.22
CA LEU A 78 4.32 7.90 -10.39
C LEU A 78 3.53 7.60 -11.67
N ARG A 79 3.76 8.38 -12.73
CA ARG A 79 3.20 8.08 -14.06
C ARG A 79 4.11 7.10 -14.78
N LYS A 80 3.61 6.49 -15.87
CA LYS A 80 4.39 5.54 -16.69
C LYS A 80 5.70 6.11 -17.24
N ALA A 81 5.77 7.42 -17.41
CA ALA A 81 6.98 8.10 -17.90
C ALA A 81 8.00 8.41 -16.79
N ASP A 82 7.58 8.36 -15.52
CA ASP A 82 8.45 8.66 -14.38
C ASP A 82 9.09 7.35 -13.88
N SER A 83 10.42 7.29 -13.84
CA SER A 83 11.13 6.14 -13.25
C SER A 83 11.38 6.38 -11.76
N PRO A 84 11.13 5.39 -10.88
CA PRO A 84 11.40 5.51 -9.45
C PRO A 84 12.88 5.80 -9.14
N GLU A 85 13.80 5.41 -10.01
CA GLU A 85 15.24 5.58 -9.76
C GLU A 85 15.75 6.98 -10.15
N THR A 86 15.14 7.59 -11.16
CA THR A 86 15.61 8.85 -11.77
C THR A 86 14.71 10.04 -11.50
N ILE A 87 13.62 9.86 -10.77
CA ILE A 87 12.70 10.96 -10.44
C ILE A 87 13.43 12.05 -9.63
N THR A 88 13.23 13.31 -10.03
CA THR A 88 13.83 14.47 -9.39
C THR A 88 12.87 15.07 -8.34
N PRO A 89 13.39 15.87 -7.37
CA PRO A 89 12.56 16.56 -6.39
C PRO A 89 11.51 17.49 -7.04
N GLU A 90 11.86 18.17 -8.12
CA GLU A 90 10.96 19.07 -8.86
C GLU A 90 9.80 18.27 -9.45
N ARG A 91 10.10 17.15 -10.11
CA ARG A 91 9.08 16.29 -10.71
C ARG A 91 8.17 15.68 -9.64
N ALA A 92 8.73 15.24 -8.53
CA ALA A 92 7.95 14.71 -7.41
C ALA A 92 7.03 15.79 -6.80
N SER A 93 7.54 17.01 -6.64
CA SER A 93 6.77 18.17 -6.19
C SER A 93 5.60 18.48 -7.14
N GLU A 94 5.81 18.46 -8.46
CA GLU A 94 4.73 18.61 -9.44
C GLU A 94 3.61 17.57 -9.27
N LEU A 95 3.97 16.30 -9.08
CA LEU A 95 3.00 15.23 -8.89
C LEU A 95 2.17 15.43 -7.61
N LEU A 96 2.83 15.83 -6.52
CA LEU A 96 2.20 16.12 -5.24
C LEU A 96 1.30 17.37 -5.32
N ALA A 97 1.75 18.43 -5.98
CA ALA A 97 0.99 19.65 -6.19
C ALA A 97 -0.28 19.37 -7.03
N ALA A 98 -0.15 18.63 -8.12
CA ALA A 98 -1.28 18.21 -8.95
C ALA A 98 -2.29 17.37 -8.16
N ARG A 99 -1.80 16.49 -7.27
CA ARG A 99 -2.67 15.70 -6.39
C ARG A 99 -3.40 16.58 -5.38
N ARG A 100 -2.69 17.52 -4.76
CA ARG A 100 -3.24 18.48 -3.79
C ARG A 100 -4.32 19.36 -4.41
N ALA A 101 -4.08 19.89 -5.62
CA ALA A 101 -5.08 20.66 -6.35
C ALA A 101 -6.36 19.85 -6.63
N ARG A 102 -6.22 18.58 -7.04
CA ARG A 102 -7.38 17.68 -7.25
C ARG A 102 -8.17 17.42 -5.96
N LEU A 103 -7.49 17.34 -4.81
CA LEU A 103 -8.17 17.15 -3.53
C LEU A 103 -8.98 18.40 -3.14
N GLN A 104 -8.47 19.60 -3.43
CA GLN A 104 -9.16 20.86 -3.16
C GLN A 104 -10.36 21.10 -4.09
N SER A 105 -10.27 20.69 -5.35
CA SER A 105 -11.37 20.85 -6.33
C SER A 105 -12.47 19.80 -6.22
N GLY A 106 -12.24 18.73 -5.46
CA GLY A 106 -13.18 17.62 -5.27
C GLY A 106 -13.92 17.65 -3.94
N SER A 107 -13.81 18.76 -3.19
CA SER A 107 -14.48 18.99 -1.92
C SER A 107 -15.56 20.05 -2.02
#